data_AF-A0A4Q8TFP9-F1
#
_entry.id   AF-A0A4Q8TFP9-F1
#
_cell.length_a   1.000
_cell.length_b   1.000
_cell.length_c   1.000
_cell.angle_alpha   90.00
_cell.angle_beta   90.00
_cell.angle_gamma   90.00
#
_symmetry.space_group_name_H-M   'P 1'
#
loop_
_entity.id
_entity.type
_entity.pdbx_description
1 polymer ?
#
loop_
_entity_poly.entity_id
_entity_poly.type
_entity_poly.pdbx_seq_one_letter_code
_entity_poly.pdbx_strand_id
1 'polypeptide(L)'
;MDTLKKLNKSWISHLEGIEIIILPSGIVIAFLLAYLDILELPIGAGLTFISSFTSAILHHLAVYNLVHCPKCGENLAKFKNGKNIPINQLYIGFAKCSPCKHCGWAASKGV
;
A
#
# COMPACT_ATOMS: atom_id res chain seq x y z
N MET A 1 10.56 -0.78 -6.11
CA MET A 1 9.53 -1.75 -6.57
C MET A 1 10.10 -3.13 -6.90
N ASP A 2 11.40 -3.40 -6.76
CA ASP A 2 12.00 -4.66 -7.23
C ASP A 2 11.59 -5.90 -6.39
N THR A 3 11.50 -5.78 -5.06
CA THR A 3 11.06 -6.90 -4.20
C THR A 3 9.57 -7.23 -4.38
N LEU A 4 8.70 -6.21 -4.39
CA LEU A 4 7.25 -6.42 -4.56
C LEU A 4 6.92 -6.98 -5.94
N LYS A 5 7.64 -6.55 -6.99
CA LYS A 5 7.50 -7.10 -8.34
C LYS A 5 7.89 -8.58 -8.40
N LYS A 6 9.00 -8.97 -7.77
CA LYS A 6 9.41 -10.38 -7.67
C LYS A 6 8.43 -11.26 -6.89
N LEU A 7 7.69 -10.69 -5.96
CA LEU A 7 6.66 -11.39 -5.19
C LEU A 7 5.28 -11.37 -5.88
N ASN A 8 5.18 -10.83 -7.10
CA ASN A 8 3.94 -10.58 -7.83
C ASN A 8 2.90 -9.79 -7.00
N LYS A 9 3.39 -8.85 -6.18
CA LYS A 9 2.62 -7.99 -5.26
C LYS A 9 2.81 -6.51 -5.57
N SER A 10 3.12 -6.17 -6.82
CA SER A 10 3.25 -4.78 -7.28
C SER A 10 1.96 -3.98 -7.08
N TRP A 11 0.80 -4.61 -7.08
CA TRP A 11 -0.50 -3.96 -6.79
C TRP A 11 -0.53 -3.25 -5.43
N ILE A 12 0.25 -3.70 -4.44
CA ILE A 12 0.33 -3.06 -3.12
C ILE A 12 0.93 -1.65 -3.24
N SER A 13 1.96 -1.47 -4.07
CA SER A 13 2.51 -0.14 -4.34
C SER A 13 1.58 0.75 -5.18
N HIS A 14 0.66 0.17 -5.95
CA HIS A 14 -0.33 0.95 -6.69
C HIS A 14 -1.41 1.51 -5.75
N LEU A 15 -1.78 0.77 -4.69
CA LEU A 15 -2.71 1.25 -3.67
C LEU A 15 -2.20 2.52 -2.97
N GLU A 16 -0.89 2.61 -2.71
CA GLU A 16 -0.27 3.82 -2.15
C GLU A 16 -0.43 5.04 -3.06
N GLY A 17 -0.24 4.84 -4.38
CA GLY A 17 -0.43 5.91 -5.36
C GLY A 17 -1.90 6.32 -5.50
N ILE A 18 -2.82 5.38 -5.34
CA ILE A 18 -4.27 5.62 -5.41
C ILE A 18 -4.73 6.47 -4.21
N GLU A 19 -4.20 6.24 -3.00
CA GLU A 19 -4.54 7.05 -1.82
C GLU A 19 -4.21 8.53 -1.98
N ILE A 20 -3.08 8.86 -2.62
CA ILE A 20 -2.66 10.24 -2.87
C ILE A 20 -3.64 10.96 -3.82
N ILE A 21 -4.29 10.21 -4.71
CA ILE A 21 -5.16 10.75 -5.76
C ILE A 21 -6.64 10.73 -5.35
N ILE A 22 -7.08 9.73 -4.58
CA ILE A 22 -8.50 9.53 -4.23
C ILE A 22 -9.08 10.74 -3.51
N LEU A 23 -8.37 11.33 -2.55
CA LEU A 23 -8.91 12.42 -1.77
C LEU A 23 -9.14 13.69 -2.62
N PRO A 24 -8.15 14.24 -3.34
CA PRO A 24 -8.36 15.42 -4.17
C PRO A 24 -9.30 15.14 -5.35
N SER A 25 -9.19 13.98 -6.02
CA SER A 25 -10.09 13.65 -7.14
C SER A 25 -11.53 13.41 -6.69
N GLY A 26 -11.73 12.73 -5.56
CA GLY A 26 -13.05 12.47 -5.00
C GLY A 26 -13.76 13.74 -4.54
N ILE A 27 -13.03 14.72 -4.00
CA ILE A 27 -13.60 16.03 -3.67
C ILE A 27 -14.08 16.74 -4.95
N VAL A 28 -13.26 16.76 -6.02
CA VAL A 28 -13.66 17.36 -7.30
C VAL A 28 -14.90 16.68 -7.88
N ILE A 29 -14.95 15.35 -7.83
CA ILE A 29 -16.11 14.58 -8.29
C ILE A 29 -17.35 14.88 -7.43
N ALA A 30 -17.20 14.95 -6.10
CA ALA A 30 -18.29 15.30 -5.21
C ALA A 30 -18.86 16.70 -5.50
N PHE A 31 -17.99 17.68 -5.78
CA PHE A 31 -18.41 19.00 -6.23
C PHE A 31 -19.16 18.95 -7.56
N LEU A 32 -18.70 18.16 -8.53
CA LEU A 32 -19.36 18.02 -9.83
C LEU A 32 -20.74 17.37 -9.69
N LEU A 33 -20.86 16.33 -8.85
CA LEU A 33 -22.12 15.63 -8.60
C LEU A 33 -23.14 16.50 -7.86
N ALA A 34 -22.67 17.33 -6.93
CA ALA A 34 -23.50 18.32 -6.26
C ALA A 34 -23.94 19.43 -7.21
N TYR A 35 -23.07 19.87 -8.12
CA TYR A 35 -23.42 20.86 -9.15
C TYR A 35 -24.50 20.35 -10.12
N LEU A 36 -24.48 19.06 -10.43
CA LEU A 36 -25.49 18.40 -11.28
C LEU A 36 -26.76 17.98 -10.53
N ASP A 37 -26.87 18.31 -9.24
CA ASP A 37 -28.00 17.96 -8.36
C ASP A 37 -28.26 16.44 -8.26
N ILE A 38 -27.23 15.62 -8.51
CA ILE A 38 -27.29 14.16 -8.45
C ILE A 38 -27.08 13.67 -7.02
N LEU A 39 -26.17 14.32 -6.28
CA LEU A 39 -25.78 13.90 -4.94
C LEU A 39 -25.39 15.11 -4.09
N GLU A 40 -25.91 15.20 -2.87
CA GLU A 40 -25.52 16.27 -1.95
C GLU A 40 -24.02 16.23 -1.63
N LEU A 41 -23.40 17.41 -1.65
CA LEU A 41 -21.98 17.59 -1.35
C LEU A 41 -21.52 16.91 -0.05
N PRO A 42 -22.22 17.01 1.11
CA PRO A 42 -21.82 16.32 2.34
C PRO A 42 -21.79 14.80 2.20
N ILE A 43 -22.71 14.22 1.41
CA ILE A 43 -22.76 12.77 1.16
C ILE A 43 -21.58 12.36 0.27
N GLY A 44 -21.34 13.09 -0.82
CA GLY A 44 -20.21 12.84 -1.73
C GLY A 44 -18.84 12.99 -1.04
N ALA A 45 -18.68 14.01 -0.20
CA ALA A 45 -17.48 14.21 0.60
C ALA A 45 -17.29 13.09 1.63
N GLY A 46 -18.37 12.67 2.31
CA GLY A 46 -18.35 11.55 3.25
C GLY A 46 -17.92 10.23 2.59
N LEU A 47 -18.47 9.92 1.42
CA LEU A 47 -18.06 8.73 0.64
C LEU A 47 -16.60 8.79 0.20
N THR A 48 -16.11 9.97 -0.17
CA THR A 48 -14.69 10.17 -0.51
C THR A 48 -13.78 9.92 0.69
N PHE A 49 -14.16 10.41 1.87
CA PHE A 49 -13.41 10.15 3.10
C PHE A 49 -13.39 8.68 3.48
N ILE A 50 -14.55 8.01 3.45
CA ILE A 50 -14.65 6.58 3.78
C ILE A 50 -13.83 5.75 2.81
N SER A 51 -13.92 6.01 1.51
CA SER A 51 -13.16 5.27 0.50
C SER A 51 -11.65 5.50 0.63
N SER A 52 -11.21 6.73 0.90
CA SER A 52 -9.81 7.05 1.16
C SER A 52 -9.28 6.33 2.40
N PHE A 53 -10.04 6.36 3.50
CA PHE A 53 -9.63 5.74 4.76
C PHE A 53 -9.60 4.20 4.65
N THR A 54 -10.61 3.62 3.99
CA THR A 54 -10.66 2.18 3.76
C THR A 54 -9.48 1.71 2.91
N SER A 55 -9.10 2.48 1.89
CA SER A 55 -7.93 2.18 1.05
C SER A 55 -6.64 2.18 1.87
N ALA A 56 -6.43 3.20 2.73
CA ALA A 56 -5.30 3.28 3.66
C ALA A 56 -5.19 2.08 4.59
N ILE A 57 -6.30 1.65 5.18
CA ILE A 57 -6.33 0.44 6.02
C ILE A 57 -5.98 -0.80 5.19
N LEU A 58 -6.57 -0.93 4.00
CA LEU A 58 -6.34 -2.09 3.13
C LEU A 58 -4.88 -2.19 2.70
N HIS A 59 -4.24 -1.06 2.36
CA HIS A 59 -2.83 -0.98 2.03
C HIS A 59 -1.95 -1.44 3.20
N HIS A 60 -2.18 -0.88 4.39
CA HIS A 60 -1.46 -1.26 5.59
C HIS A 60 -1.60 -2.76 5.90
N LEU A 61 -2.82 -3.29 5.84
CA LEU A 61 -3.06 -4.73 6.06
C LEU A 61 -2.37 -5.58 4.99
N ALA A 62 -2.43 -5.18 3.72
CA ALA A 62 -1.79 -5.91 2.63
C ALA A 62 -0.27 -5.96 2.81
N VAL A 63 0.37 -4.84 3.14
CA VAL A 63 1.81 -4.77 3.40
C VAL A 63 2.19 -5.69 4.57
N TYR A 64 1.48 -5.61 5.69
CA TYR A 64 1.86 -6.34 6.91
C TYR A 64 1.34 -7.76 7.01
N ASN A 65 0.43 -8.23 6.15
CA ASN A 65 -0.06 -9.60 6.17
C ASN A 65 0.17 -10.38 4.88
N LEU A 66 0.50 -9.73 3.75
CA LEU A 66 0.66 -10.45 2.49
C LEU A 66 2.12 -10.53 2.03
N VAL A 67 3.03 -9.70 2.54
CA VAL A 67 4.41 -9.67 2.06
C VAL A 67 5.28 -10.66 2.84
N HIS A 68 5.25 -11.92 2.41
CA HIS A 68 6.04 -13.01 2.99
C HIS A 68 7.26 -13.38 2.14
N CYS A 69 8.29 -13.89 2.82
CA CYS A 69 9.47 -14.44 2.19
C CYS A 69 9.16 -15.81 1.56
N PRO A 70 9.47 -16.03 0.27
CA PRO A 70 9.19 -17.31 -0.39
C PRO A 70 10.06 -18.45 0.13
N LYS A 71 11.21 -18.14 0.75
CA LYS A 71 12.15 -19.16 1.24
C LYS A 71 11.85 -19.62 2.66
N CYS A 72 11.44 -18.72 3.54
CA CYS A 72 11.25 -19.04 4.96
C CYS A 72 9.83 -18.77 5.48
N GLY A 73 8.90 -18.31 4.65
CA GLY A 73 7.53 -17.99 5.04
C GLY A 73 7.37 -16.75 5.93
N GLU A 74 8.45 -16.28 6.54
CA GLU A 74 8.44 -15.12 7.44
C GLU A 74 8.05 -13.82 6.74
N ASN A 75 7.40 -12.95 7.50
CA ASN A 75 6.90 -11.68 6.99
C ASN A 75 8.04 -10.67 6.79
N LEU A 76 8.22 -10.20 5.55
CA LEU A 76 9.27 -9.25 5.19
C LEU A 76 9.00 -7.84 5.73
N ALA A 77 7.75 -7.54 6.10
CA ALA A 77 7.34 -6.28 6.71
C ALA A 77 7.55 -6.24 8.23
N LYS A 78 8.04 -7.33 8.83
CA LYS A 78 8.32 -7.43 10.27
C LYS A 78 9.81 -7.64 10.54
N PHE A 79 10.27 -7.16 11.69
CA PHE A 79 11.58 -7.53 12.23
C PHE A 79 11.53 -8.94 12.84
N LYS A 80 12.71 -9.52 13.10
CA LYS A 80 12.83 -10.82 13.79
C LYS A 80 12.06 -10.88 15.12
N ASN A 81 11.94 -9.74 15.79
CA ASN A 81 11.26 -9.61 17.08
C ASN A 81 9.74 -9.42 16.93
N GLY A 82 9.17 -9.63 15.73
CA GLY A 82 7.74 -9.49 15.45
C GLY A 82 7.22 -8.05 15.29
N LYS A 83 8.06 -7.03 15.58
CA LYS A 83 7.69 -5.62 15.41
C LYS A 83 7.54 -5.25 13.93
N ASN A 84 6.56 -4.40 13.62
CA ASN A 84 6.35 -3.86 12.28
C ASN A 84 7.48 -2.89 11.89
N ILE A 85 7.95 -2.99 10.65
CA ILE A 85 8.95 -2.06 10.08
C ILE A 85 8.21 -0.80 9.64
N PRO A 86 8.69 0.42 9.96
CA PRO A 86 8.10 1.65 9.45
C PRO A 86 7.96 1.64 7.93
N ILE A 87 6.79 2.04 7.43
CA ILE A 87 6.43 1.84 6.01
C ILE A 87 7.43 2.49 5.05
N ASN A 88 7.92 3.70 5.37
CA ASN A 88 8.96 4.39 4.58
C ASN A 88 10.26 3.57 4.52
N GLN A 89 10.71 3.03 5.64
CA GLN A 89 11.91 2.18 5.67
C GLN A 89 11.69 0.87 4.91
N LEU A 90 10.49 0.32 4.99
CA LEU A 90 10.12 -0.91 4.30
C LEU A 90 10.14 -0.73 2.78
N TYR A 91 9.55 0.35 2.26
CA TYR A 91 9.56 0.65 0.83
C TYR A 91 10.96 0.97 0.30
N ILE A 92 11.78 1.69 1.07
CA ILE A 92 13.21 1.87 0.75
C ILE A 92 13.91 0.50 0.67
N GLY A 93 13.62 -0.41 1.61
CA GLY A 93 14.13 -1.78 1.59
C GLY A 93 13.67 -2.58 0.38
N PHE A 94 12.39 -2.48 0.00
CA PHE A 94 11.84 -3.12 -1.20
C PHE A 94 12.37 -2.52 -2.50
N ALA A 95 12.75 -1.24 -2.50
CA ALA A 95 13.41 -0.59 -3.64
C ALA A 95 14.88 -1.01 -3.77
N LYS A 96 15.56 -1.27 -2.64
CA LYS A 96 16.97 -1.70 -2.60
C LYS A 96 17.16 -3.22 -2.62
N CYS A 97 16.10 -4.00 -2.82
CA CYS A 97 16.16 -5.47 -2.76
C CYS A 97 16.76 -6.01 -1.45
N SER A 98 16.50 -5.34 -0.33
CA SER A 98 17.10 -5.71 0.95
C SER A 98 16.83 -7.18 1.30
N PRO A 99 17.82 -7.91 1.84
CA PRO A 99 17.65 -9.30 2.19
C PRO A 99 16.63 -9.47 3.32
N CYS A 100 15.94 -10.60 3.28
CA CYS A 100 15.08 -11.08 4.34
C CYS A 100 15.90 -11.15 5.63
N LYS A 101 15.41 -10.49 6.68
CA LYS A 101 16.10 -10.42 7.96
C LYS A 101 16.26 -11.81 8.60
N HIS A 102 15.35 -12.75 8.34
CA HIS A 102 15.35 -14.09 8.93
C HIS A 102 16.31 -15.06 8.23
N CYS A 103 16.19 -15.23 6.92
CA CYS A 103 16.91 -16.26 6.17
C CYS A 103 17.94 -15.72 5.16
N GLY A 104 18.10 -14.39 5.06
CA GLY A 104 19.03 -13.74 4.13
C GLY A 104 18.57 -13.75 2.66
N TRP A 105 17.38 -14.28 2.34
CA TRP A 105 16.84 -14.25 0.98
C TRP A 105 16.74 -12.81 0.47
N ALA A 106 17.50 -12.45 -0.56
CA ALA A 106 17.36 -11.18 -1.23
C ALA A 106 16.62 -11.39 -2.55
N ALA A 107 15.72 -10.45 -2.85
CA ALA A 107 15.18 -10.28 -4.18
C ALA A 107 16.29 -9.71 -5.09
N SER A 108 17.44 -10.40 -5.25
CA SER A 108 18.61 -9.83 -5.95
C SER A 108 18.20 -9.30 -7.33
N LYS A 109 18.82 -8.22 -7.82
CA LYS A 109 18.81 -7.95 -9.27
C LYS A 109 19.69 -9.01 -9.92
N GLY A 110 19.12 -10.19 -10.18
CA GLY A 110 19.77 -11.22 -10.97
C GLY A 110 19.27 -11.11 -12.40
N VAL A 111 20.21 -10.72 -13.28
CA VAL A 111 20.39 -11.03 -14.71
C VAL A 111 19.13 -11.42 -15.48
#